data_AF-A0A7L4RKP1-F1
#
_entry.id   AF-A0A7L4RKP1-F1
#
_cell.length_a   1.000
_cell.length_b   1.000
_cell.length_c   1.000
_cell.angle_alpha   90.00
_cell.angle_beta   90.00
_cell.angle_gamma   90.00
#
_symmetry.space_group_name_H-M   'P 1'
#
loop_
_entity.id
_entity.type
_entity.pdbx_description
1 polymer ?
#
loop_
_entity_poly.entity_id
_entity_poly.type
_entity_poly.pdbx_seq_one_letter_code
_entity_poly.pdbx_strand_id
1 'polypeptide(L)'
;MPLSVMHSFIHQTEEKTTSLTISLGECRSGDCALFITLSDKVNKNRVKLDIDEVAGLAEAIEENKGWSAFHTFTTLENVENKNRIGYNDGFFSVEREKKIAMKLGESERAAFKRVLEFAFNKMIEGKWEQGKKFEK
;
A
#
# COMPACT_ATOMS: atom_id res chain seq x y z
N MET A 1 -0.44 -11.09 12.64
CA MET A 1 -1.39 -9.98 12.82
C MET A 1 -2.51 -10.13 11.80
N PRO A 2 -3.78 -10.12 12.22
CA PRO A 2 -4.92 -10.16 11.30
C PRO A 2 -5.00 -8.87 10.48
N LEU A 3 -5.41 -8.97 9.22
CA LEU A 3 -5.55 -7.83 8.31
C LEU A 3 -7.01 -7.63 7.94
N SER A 4 -7.45 -6.37 7.86
CA SER A 4 -8.72 -6.01 7.25
C SER A 4 -8.47 -5.34 5.91
N VAL A 5 -8.96 -5.94 4.83
CA VAL A 5 -8.90 -5.33 3.50
C VAL A 5 -9.81 -4.12 3.49
N MET A 6 -9.23 -2.95 3.21
CA MET A 6 -9.95 -1.69 3.11
C MET A 6 -10.45 -1.46 1.68
N HIS A 7 -9.57 -1.70 0.70
CA HIS A 7 -9.90 -1.52 -0.71
C HIS A 7 -9.03 -2.41 -1.60
N SER A 8 -9.50 -2.70 -2.80
CA SER A 8 -8.72 -3.40 -3.82
C SER A 8 -9.02 -2.85 -5.20
N PHE A 9 -7.97 -2.48 -5.93
CA PHE A 9 -8.02 -2.13 -7.34
C PHE A 9 -7.58 -3.36 -8.13
N ILE A 10 -8.33 -3.70 -9.18
CA ILE A 10 -8.03 -4.85 -10.03
C ILE A 10 -8.06 -4.37 -11.47
N HIS A 11 -6.91 -4.44 -12.14
CA HIS A 11 -6.80 -4.25 -13.58
C HIS A 11 -6.66 -5.61 -14.23
N GLN A 12 -7.62 -5.93 -15.10
CA GLN A 12 -7.61 -7.16 -15.86
C GLN A 12 -7.57 -6.82 -17.35
N THR A 13 -6.53 -7.29 -18.02
CA THR A 13 -6.37 -7.28 -19.47
C THR A 13 -6.33 -8.73 -19.95
N GLU A 14 -6.48 -8.96 -21.25
CA GLU A 14 -6.39 -10.31 -21.84
C GLU A 14 -5.07 -11.03 -21.48
N GLU A 15 -3.98 -10.27 -21.35
CA GLU A 15 -2.64 -10.82 -21.10
C GLU A 15 -2.20 -10.77 -19.63
N LYS A 16 -2.69 -9.81 -18.83
CA LYS A 16 -2.20 -9.56 -17.46
C LYS A 16 -3.32 -9.16 -16.50
N THR A 17 -3.26 -9.71 -15.29
CA THR A 17 -4.06 -9.27 -14.14
C THR A 17 -3.11 -8.69 -13.11
N THR A 18 -3.30 -7.43 -12.74
CA THR A 18 -2.59 -6.78 -11.64
C THR A 18 -3.58 -6.28 -10.61
N SER A 19 -3.30 -6.53 -9.34
CA SER A 19 -4.13 -6.07 -8.23
C SER A 19 -3.34 -5.30 -7.20
N LEU A 20 -3.92 -4.19 -6.74
CA LEU A 20 -3.43 -3.39 -5.63
C LEU A 20 -4.44 -3.49 -4.49
N THR A 21 -4.03 -4.13 -3.39
CA THR A 21 -4.86 -4.32 -2.20
C THR A 21 -4.27 -3.53 -1.05
N ILE A 22 -5.13 -2.74 -0.39
CA ILE A 22 -4.77 -1.95 0.79
C ILE A 22 -5.47 -2.58 1.99
N SER A 23 -4.68 -2.89 3.01
CA SER A 23 -5.16 -3.55 4.21
C SER A 23 -4.59 -2.90 5.45
N LEU A 24 -5.44 -2.65 6.44
CA LEU A 24 -5.00 -2.18 7.75
C LEU A 24 -4.83 -3.38 8.69
N GLY A 25 -3.68 -3.45 9.36
CA GLY A 25 -3.47 -4.37 10.48
C GLY A 25 -4.34 -4.01 11.67
N GLU A 26 -4.67 -4.98 12.52
CA GLU A 26 -5.29 -4.67 13.81
C GLU A 26 -4.45 -3.64 14.58
N CYS A 27 -5.10 -2.57 15.02
CA CYS A 27 -4.53 -1.59 15.92
C CYS A 27 -4.70 -2.08 17.35
N ARG A 28 -3.65 -2.65 17.95
CA ARG A 28 -3.61 -2.93 19.39
C ARG A 28 -2.46 -2.14 20.02
N SER A 29 -2.79 -1.31 21.00
CA SER A 29 -1.81 -0.55 21.79
C SER A 29 -0.91 0.41 20.98
N GLY A 30 -1.43 0.99 19.89
CA GLY A 30 -0.73 2.00 19.09
C GLY A 30 0.19 1.47 17.98
N ASP A 31 0.42 0.16 17.87
CA ASP A 31 1.14 -0.44 16.72
C ASP A 31 0.15 -0.74 15.59
N CYS A 32 -0.25 0.32 14.89
CA CYS A 32 -1.05 0.24 13.68
C CYS A 32 -0.13 0.25 12.47
N ALA A 33 -0.46 -0.55 11.46
CA ALA A 33 0.33 -0.62 10.24
C ALA A 33 -0.56 -0.76 9.02
N LEU A 34 -0.33 0.09 8.02
CA LEU A 34 -0.93 -0.07 6.72
C LEU A 34 -0.09 -1.06 5.92
N PHE A 35 -0.75 -1.97 5.23
CA PHE A 35 -0.11 -2.88 4.29
C PHE A 35 -0.65 -2.65 2.89
N ILE A 36 0.26 -2.40 1.96
CA ILE A 36 -0.08 -2.36 0.54
C ILE A 36 0.50 -3.62 -0.10
N THR A 37 -0.36 -4.35 -0.79
CA THR A 37 -0.02 -5.56 -1.53
C THR A 37 -0.26 -5.30 -3.01
N LEU A 38 0.81 -5.35 -3.80
CA LEU A 38 0.75 -5.29 -5.25
C LEU A 38 1.08 -6.68 -5.81
N SER A 39 0.17 -7.24 -6.60
CA SER A 39 0.29 -8.59 -7.15
C SER A 39 0.10 -8.58 -8.66
N ASP A 40 0.85 -9.43 -9.36
CA ASP A 40 0.59 -9.81 -10.75
C ASP A 40 0.27 -11.33 -10.82
N LYS A 41 0.26 -11.92 -12.02
CA LYS A 41 -0.04 -13.36 -12.19
C LYS A 41 0.92 -14.30 -11.44
N VAL A 42 2.15 -13.87 -11.17
CA VAL A 42 3.24 -14.73 -10.66
C VAL A 42 3.85 -14.19 -9.37
N ASN A 43 3.91 -12.87 -9.23
CA ASN A 43 4.61 -12.19 -8.15
C ASN A 43 3.63 -11.49 -7.22
N LYS A 44 3.95 -11.48 -5.93
CA LYS A 44 3.16 -10.79 -4.90
C LYS A 44 4.09 -10.05 -3.97
N ASN A 45 4.09 -8.73 -4.06
CA ASN A 45 4.87 -7.87 -3.20
C ASN A 45 3.97 -7.21 -2.15
N ARG A 46 4.29 -7.41 -0.88
CA ARG A 46 3.61 -6.75 0.23
C ARG A 46 4.58 -5.90 1.03
N VAL A 47 4.18 -4.66 1.29
CA VAL A 47 4.97 -3.68 2.05
C VAL A 47 4.15 -3.19 3.24
N LYS A 48 4.85 -2.97 4.36
CA LYS A 48 4.33 -2.31 5.55
C LYS A 48 4.69 -0.83 5.41
N LEU A 49 3.70 0.05 5.52
CA LEU A 49 3.89 1.49 5.60
C LEU A 49 3.63 1.97 7.03
N ASP A 50 4.50 2.84 7.51
CA ASP A 50 4.28 3.60 8.75
C ASP A 50 3.39 4.83 8.53
N ILE A 51 3.08 5.56 9.60
CA ILE A 51 2.16 6.70 9.56
C ILE A 51 2.71 7.82 8.67
N ASP A 52 4.02 8.09 8.73
CA ASP A 52 4.66 9.17 7.98
C ASP A 52 4.73 8.83 6.49
N GLU A 53 4.99 7.57 6.15
CA GLU A 53 4.98 7.08 4.78
C GLU A 53 3.57 7.07 4.17
N VAL A 54 2.53 6.76 4.97
CA VAL A 54 1.14 6.86 4.53
C VAL A 54 0.79 8.32 4.22
N ALA A 55 1.16 9.26 5.08
CA ALA A 55 0.95 10.69 4.86
C ALA A 55 1.67 11.18 3.60
N GLY A 56 2.97 10.87 3.47
CA GLY A 56 3.77 11.28 2.31
C GLY A 56 3.26 10.68 0.99
N LEU A 57 2.79 9.43 1.01
CA LEU A 57 2.18 8.81 -0.18
C LEU A 57 0.85 9.49 -0.55
N ALA A 58 0.01 9.84 0.42
CA ALA A 58 -1.26 10.50 0.17
C ALA A 58 -1.07 11.91 -0.44
N GLU A 59 -0.12 12.68 0.09
CA GLU A 59 0.27 13.99 -0.44
C GLU A 59 0.84 13.86 -1.86
N ALA A 60 1.71 12.89 -2.10
CA ALA A 60 2.28 12.66 -3.43
C ALA A 60 1.21 12.31 -4.48
N ILE A 61 0.17 11.56 -4.11
CA ILE A 61 -0.95 11.26 -4.99
C ILE A 61 -1.77 12.52 -5.30
N GLU A 62 -2.02 13.36 -4.29
CA GLU A 62 -2.77 14.62 -4.45
C GLU A 62 -2.06 15.61 -5.36
N GLU A 63 -0.77 15.84 -5.11
CA GLU A 63 0.02 16.78 -5.90
C GLU A 63 0.53 16.18 -7.22
N ASN A 64 0.23 14.89 -7.46
CA ASN A 64 0.78 14.10 -8.55
C ASN A 64 2.30 14.19 -8.65
N LYS A 65 2.98 14.20 -7.50
CA LYS A 65 4.45 14.26 -7.39
C LYS A 65 5.04 12.87 -7.20
N GLY A 66 6.32 12.74 -7.53
CA GLY A 66 7.09 11.54 -7.27
C GLY A 66 7.36 11.37 -5.77
N TRP A 67 7.11 10.17 -5.23
CA TRP A 67 7.46 9.78 -3.87
C TRP A 67 7.98 8.36 -3.85
N SER A 68 8.92 8.07 -2.94
CA SER A 68 9.38 6.71 -2.70
C SER A 68 9.94 6.52 -1.31
N ALA A 69 9.75 5.33 -0.77
CA ALA A 69 10.37 4.88 0.47
C ALA A 69 11.17 3.58 0.27
N PHE A 70 12.19 3.40 1.10
CA PHE A 70 13.07 2.25 1.08
C PHE A 70 13.01 1.52 2.42
N HIS A 71 12.70 0.24 2.38
CA HIS A 71 12.72 -0.61 3.56
C HIS A 71 13.82 -1.66 3.41
N THR A 72 14.71 -1.69 4.38
CA THR A 72 15.75 -2.70 4.46
C THR A 72 15.32 -3.76 5.47
N PHE A 73 15.41 -5.04 5.10
CA PHE A 73 15.19 -6.14 6.02
C PHE A 73 16.22 -7.22 5.80
N THR A 74 16.68 -7.82 6.90
CA THR A 74 17.67 -8.89 6.88
C THR A 74 16.96 -10.23 7.00
N THR A 75 17.26 -11.17 6.11
CA THR A 75 16.71 -12.53 6.20
C THR A 75 17.49 -13.36 7.22
N LEU A 76 16.97 -14.55 7.55
CA LEU A 76 17.66 -15.52 8.42
C LEU A 76 19.05 -15.92 7.89
N GLU A 77 19.30 -15.73 6.59
CA GLU A 77 20.58 -16.01 5.92
C GLU A 77 21.54 -14.80 5.95
N ASN A 78 21.23 -13.75 6.71
CA ASN A 78 21.97 -12.48 6.75
C ASN A 78 22.05 -11.77 5.38
N VAL A 79 21.11 -12.03 4.48
CA VAL A 79 21.01 -11.31 3.20
C VAL A 79 20.20 -10.03 3.41
N GLU A 80 20.83 -8.89 3.18
CA GLU A 80 20.18 -7.58 3.19
C GLU A 80 19.29 -7.45 1.95
N ASN A 81 17.99 -7.40 2.15
CA ASN A 81 17.01 -7.19 1.09
C ASN A 81 16.44 -5.78 1.18
N LYS A 82 16.34 -5.11 0.03
CA LYS A 82 15.79 -3.76 -0.09
C LYS A 82 14.47 -3.81 -0.82
N ASN A 83 13.44 -3.30 -0.16
CA ASN A 83 12.16 -3.05 -0.80
C ASN A 83 12.08 -1.57 -1.12
N ARG A 84 11.74 -1.24 -2.36
CA ARG A 84 11.38 0.11 -2.74
C ARG A 84 9.90 0.15 -3.04
N ILE A 85 9.21 1.09 -2.42
CA ILE A 85 7.85 1.48 -2.77
C ILE A 85 7.91 2.87 -3.40
N GLY A 86 7.08 3.12 -4.40
CA GLY A 86 7.05 4.45 -5.00
C GLY A 86 5.80 4.73 -5.79
N TYR A 87 5.47 6.01 -5.85
CA TYR A 87 4.44 6.59 -6.67
C TYR A 87 5.07 7.65 -7.58
N ASN A 88 4.83 7.59 -8.88
CA ASN A 88 5.29 8.60 -9.82
C ASN A 88 4.42 8.63 -11.07
N ASP A 89 3.99 9.82 -11.49
CA ASP A 89 3.20 10.03 -12.72
C ASP A 89 1.99 9.09 -12.85
N GLY A 90 1.24 8.92 -11.75
CA GLY A 90 0.10 8.00 -11.69
C GLY A 90 0.43 6.52 -11.64
N PHE A 91 1.71 6.12 -11.59
CA PHE A 91 2.12 4.74 -11.39
C PHE A 91 2.48 4.49 -9.92
N PHE A 92 1.82 3.50 -9.33
CA PHE A 92 2.25 2.92 -8.07
C PHE A 92 3.10 1.69 -8.32
N SER A 93 4.21 1.53 -7.62
CA SER A 93 5.13 0.41 -7.80
C SER A 93 5.73 -0.09 -6.50
N VAL A 94 5.99 -1.40 -6.49
CA VAL A 94 6.69 -2.09 -5.41
C VAL A 94 7.77 -2.97 -6.02
N GLU A 95 9.00 -2.77 -5.58
CA GLU A 95 10.20 -3.49 -6.01
C GLU A 95 10.79 -4.21 -4.80
N ARG A 96 10.71 -5.55 -4.80
CA ARG A 96 11.45 -6.43 -3.88
C ARG A 96 12.43 -7.26 -4.69
N GLU A 97 12.04 -8.49 -5.05
CA GLU A 97 12.77 -9.36 -5.98
C GLU A 97 12.52 -8.97 -7.44
N LYS A 98 11.28 -8.57 -7.74
CA LYS A 98 10.85 -8.03 -9.03
C LYS A 98 10.03 -6.78 -8.81
N LYS A 99 10.19 -5.82 -9.71
CA LYS A 99 9.36 -4.61 -9.76
C LYS A 99 8.00 -4.94 -10.35
N ILE A 100 6.95 -4.71 -9.57
CA ILE A 100 5.57 -4.72 -10.03
C ILE A 100 5.11 -3.25 -10.03
N ALA A 101 4.40 -2.84 -11.07
CA ALA A 101 3.85 -1.49 -11.18
C ALA A 101 2.43 -1.55 -11.73
N MET A 102 1.59 -0.63 -11.27
CA MET A 102 0.20 -0.48 -11.69
C MET A 102 -0.06 1.00 -11.94
N LYS A 103 -0.60 1.31 -13.13
CA LYS A 103 -1.09 2.65 -13.44
C LYS A 103 -2.40 2.86 -12.70
N LEU A 104 -2.62 4.02 -12.13
CA LEU A 104 -3.86 4.41 -11.48
C LEU A 104 -4.49 5.54 -12.30
N GLY A 105 -5.72 5.33 -12.77
CA GLY A 105 -6.51 6.38 -13.42
C GLY A 105 -6.89 7.50 -12.44
N GLU A 106 -7.44 8.62 -12.92
CA GLU A 106 -7.84 9.75 -12.08
C GLU A 106 -8.79 9.35 -10.94
N SER A 107 -9.85 8.60 -11.27
CA SER A 107 -10.80 8.09 -10.28
C SER A 107 -10.16 7.14 -9.27
N GLU A 108 -9.19 6.34 -9.71
CA GLU A 108 -8.49 5.38 -8.85
C GLU A 108 -7.50 6.08 -7.93
N ARG A 109 -6.80 7.11 -8.42
CA ARG A 109 -5.96 7.98 -7.60
C ARG A 109 -6.77 8.68 -6.51
N ALA A 110 -7.93 9.24 -6.87
CA ALA A 110 -8.82 9.86 -5.90
C ALA A 110 -9.34 8.86 -4.84
N ALA A 111 -9.72 7.65 -5.26
CA ALA A 111 -10.12 6.59 -4.34
C ALA A 111 -8.95 6.13 -3.47
N PHE A 112 -7.76 5.98 -4.04
CA PHE A 112 -6.56 5.56 -3.32
C PHE A 112 -6.19 6.59 -2.25
N LYS A 113 -6.20 7.88 -2.59
CA LYS A 113 -6.00 8.98 -1.64
C LYS A 113 -6.97 8.88 -0.46
N ARG A 114 -8.28 8.77 -0.73
CA ARG A 114 -9.30 8.68 0.33
C ARG A 114 -9.09 7.48 1.26
N VAL A 115 -8.66 6.34 0.70
CA VAL A 115 -8.36 5.14 1.49
C VAL A 115 -7.12 5.37 2.36
N LEU A 116 -6.10 6.07 1.86
CA LEU A 116 -4.90 6.43 2.63
C LEU A 116 -5.21 7.44 3.74
N GLU A 117 -5.98 8.49 3.45
CA GLU A 117 -6.43 9.47 4.46
C GLU A 117 -7.26 8.80 5.56
N PHE A 118 -8.16 7.90 5.19
CA PHE A 118 -8.92 7.12 6.15
C PHE A 118 -8.01 6.20 6.99
N ALA A 119 -7.07 5.50 6.34
CA ALA A 119 -6.11 4.65 7.04
C ALA A 119 -5.29 5.46 8.06
N PHE A 120 -4.76 6.61 7.63
CA PHE A 120 -4.00 7.53 8.47
C PHE A 120 -4.79 7.95 9.72
N ASN A 121 -6.03 8.39 9.54
CA ASN A 121 -6.90 8.75 10.67
C ASN A 121 -7.12 7.58 11.63
N LYS A 122 -7.32 6.36 11.12
CA LYS A 122 -7.45 5.16 11.97
C LYS A 122 -6.18 4.76 12.69
N MET A 123 -5.02 4.97 12.05
CA MET A 123 -3.72 4.74 12.68
C MET A 123 -3.47 5.75 13.82
N ILE A 124 -3.83 7.03 13.63
CA ILE A 124 -3.72 8.06 14.68
C ILE A 124 -4.70 7.81 15.84
N GLU A 125 -5.95 7.47 15.52
CA GLU A 125 -6.96 7.16 16.55
C GLU A 125 -6.58 5.94 17.40
N GLY A 126 -5.66 5.09 16.92
CA GLY A 126 -5.23 3.86 17.59
C GLY A 126 -6.34 2.82 17.75
N LYS A 127 -7.42 2.95 16.98
CA LYS A 127 -8.65 2.14 17.10
C LYS A 127 -9.10 1.63 15.73
N TRP A 128 -8.77 0.37 15.45
CA TRP A 128 -9.27 -0.35 14.27
C TRP A 128 -9.62 -1.79 14.64
N GLU A 129 -10.88 -2.15 14.45
CA GLU A 129 -11.40 -3.49 14.71
C GLU A 129 -11.54 -4.25 13.39
N GLN A 130 -11.21 -5.53 13.44
CA GLN A 130 -11.28 -6.41 12.30
C GLN A 130 -12.70 -6.48 11.70
N GLY A 131 -12.81 -6.49 10.36
CA GLY A 131 -14.09 -6.67 9.66
C GLY A 131 -14.86 -5.39 9.35
N LYS A 132 -14.39 -4.22 9.80
CA LYS A 132 -14.92 -2.94 9.32
C LYS A 132 -14.45 -2.71 7.89
N LYS A 133 -15.39 -2.56 6.95
CA LYS A 133 -15.08 -2.18 5.56
C LYS A 133 -14.99 -0.66 5.48
N PHE A 134 -14.19 -0.16 4.55
CA PHE A 134 -14.30 1.23 4.12
C PHE A 134 -15.63 1.37 3.37
N GLU A 135 -16.62 2.02 3.98
CA GLU A 135 -17.87 2.41 3.34
C GLU A 135 -17.66 3.80 2.70
N LYS A 136 -17.88 3.86 1.39
CA LYS A 136 -17.57 5.00 0.49
C LYS A 136 -18.52 6.17 0.69
#